data_AF-A0A9X3L8U0-F1
#
_entry.id   AF-A0A9X3L8U0-F1
#
_cell.length_a   1.000
_cell.length_b   1.000
_cell.length_c   1.000
_cell.angle_alpha   90.00
_cell.angle_beta   90.00
_cell.angle_gamma   90.00
#
_symmetry.space_group_name_H-M   'P 1'
#
loop_
_entity.id
_entity.type
_entity.pdbx_description
1 polymer ?
#
loop_
_entity_poly.entity_id
_entity_poly.type
_entity_poly.pdbx_seq_one_letter_code
_entity_poly.pdbx_strand_id
1 'polypeptide(L)'
;MFYDAENVMKAFELYTKLARDGLLDGEDFQQYMSNDEVFELLEQYTSHMECVLFVAANQLYMVPKTTTSPFHVNNEYLRKTYLKSGATNSDLYLSYFATIVLLGEFYNSYLTKEPTIHYLSLSRWVEAIDERMEVLVQHPEDRLKELERQHAYNWLSIIENWTTLDAIKESAKSQKGQTLSRLSFIHTVKKFLVKEKVINEIGNDEVELTEKTKMIVQRYFMNLEHNNEILQFLYDLEPKEGAFNADYI
;
A
#
# COMPACT_ATOMS: atom_id res chain seq x y z
N MET A 1 1.66 8.68 37.34
CA MET A 1 2.32 9.89 36.83
C MET A 1 1.36 11.04 37.03
N PHE A 2 1.83 12.22 37.41
CA PHE A 2 0.99 13.41 37.53
C PHE A 2 1.30 14.31 36.33
N TYR A 3 0.31 14.54 35.48
CA TYR A 3 0.42 15.41 34.32
C TYR A 3 -0.16 16.79 34.66
N ASP A 4 0.42 17.85 34.11
CA ASP A 4 -0.18 19.17 34.21
C ASP A 4 -1.50 19.24 33.43
N ALA A 5 -2.51 19.92 34.00
CA ALA A 5 -3.84 20.00 33.38
C ALA A 5 -3.80 20.65 31.99
N GLU A 6 -2.90 21.61 31.77
CA GLU A 6 -2.70 22.25 30.47
C GLU A 6 -2.16 21.26 29.44
N ASN A 7 -1.19 20.42 29.84
CA ASN A 7 -0.61 19.40 28.96
C ASN A 7 -1.62 18.29 28.63
N VAL A 8 -2.49 17.92 29.57
CA VAL A 8 -3.59 16.98 29.31
C VAL A 8 -4.54 17.50 28.23
N MET A 9 -4.96 18.76 28.34
CA MET A 9 -5.85 19.37 27.36
C MET A 9 -5.18 19.52 26.00
N LYS A 10 -3.92 19.94 25.96
CA LYS A 10 -3.10 20.02 24.74
C LYS A 10 -3.01 18.67 24.02
N ALA A 11 -2.68 17.60 24.75
CA ALA A 11 -2.60 16.26 24.17
C ALA A 11 -3.95 15.79 23.62
N PHE A 12 -5.05 16.11 24.31
CA PHE A 12 -6.39 15.78 23.85
C PHE A 12 -6.79 16.51 22.56
N GLU A 13 -6.42 17.80 22.43
CA GLU A 13 -6.63 18.58 21.20
C GLU A 13 -5.86 17.99 20.02
N LEU A 14 -4.57 17.65 20.23
CA LEU A 14 -3.75 16.99 19.22
C LEU A 14 -4.32 15.63 18.81
N TYR A 15 -4.76 14.83 19.79
CA TYR A 15 -5.41 13.53 19.54
C TYR A 15 -6.69 13.69 18.72
N THR A 16 -7.51 14.71 19.00
CA THR A 16 -8.76 14.94 18.26
C THR A 16 -8.50 15.29 16.80
N LYS A 17 -7.45 16.07 16.53
CA LYS A 17 -6.99 16.37 15.17
C LYS A 17 -6.48 15.11 14.47
N LEU A 18 -5.65 14.29 15.13
CA LEU A 18 -5.23 12.98 14.59
C LEU A 18 -6.40 12.06 14.30
N ALA A 19 -7.38 11.98 15.20
CA ALA A 19 -8.58 11.15 15.03
C ALA A 19 -9.42 11.57 13.83
N ARG A 20 -9.44 12.86 13.50
CA ARG A 20 -10.18 13.42 12.37
C ARG A 20 -9.42 13.29 11.04
N ASP A 21 -8.13 13.64 11.05
CA ASP A 21 -7.36 13.89 9.82
C ASP A 21 -6.29 12.83 9.55
N GLY A 22 -5.98 11.99 10.54
CA GLY A 22 -4.93 10.97 10.48
C GLY A 22 -3.49 11.51 10.53
N LEU A 23 -3.31 12.82 10.60
CA LEU A 23 -1.99 13.46 10.64
C LEU A 23 -1.98 14.79 11.41
N LEU A 24 -0.80 15.17 11.91
CA LEU A 24 -0.46 16.51 12.38
C LEU A 24 0.74 17.05 11.62
N ASP A 25 0.78 18.36 11.43
CA ASP A 25 1.89 19.09 10.82
C ASP A 25 2.04 20.48 11.46
N GLY A 26 3.01 21.27 10.97
CA GLY A 26 3.19 22.66 11.42
C GLY A 26 3.41 22.80 12.94
N GLU A 27 2.69 23.72 13.56
CA GLU A 27 2.79 24.01 15.01
C GLU A 27 2.39 22.80 15.87
N ASP A 28 1.37 22.02 15.44
CA ASP A 28 0.92 20.84 16.17
C ASP A 28 2.01 19.76 16.22
N PHE A 29 2.72 19.57 15.11
CA PHE A 29 3.88 18.68 15.07
C PHE A 29 5.03 19.18 15.96
N GLN A 30 5.34 20.48 15.94
CA GLN A 30 6.38 21.05 16.82
C GLN A 30 6.01 20.88 18.30
N GLN A 31 4.73 21.02 18.65
CA GLN A 31 4.25 20.83 20.00
C GLN A 31 4.41 19.38 20.47
N TYR A 32 4.11 18.40 19.61
CA TYR A 32 4.40 16.98 19.90
C TYR A 32 5.90 16.73 20.10
N MET A 33 6.77 17.32 19.27
CA MET A 33 8.21 17.07 19.32
C MET A 33 8.94 17.75 20.49
N SER A 34 8.35 18.77 21.11
CA SER A 34 9.02 19.63 22.11
C SER A 34 8.51 19.48 23.54
N ASN A 35 7.43 18.71 23.75
CA ASN A 35 6.81 18.54 25.07
C ASN A 35 6.61 17.05 25.39
N ASP A 36 7.49 16.53 26.25
CA ASP A 36 7.53 15.11 26.64
C ASP A 36 6.21 14.63 27.27
N GLU A 37 5.55 15.46 28.09
CA GLU A 37 4.26 15.08 28.69
C GLU A 37 3.16 14.94 27.64
N VAL A 38 3.12 15.87 26.67
CA VAL A 38 2.17 15.80 25.56
C VAL A 38 2.45 14.59 24.68
N PHE A 39 3.72 14.30 24.38
CA PHE A 39 4.14 13.10 23.66
C PHE A 39 3.64 11.83 24.37
N GLU A 40 3.94 11.66 25.65
CA GLU A 40 3.57 10.46 26.41
C GLU A 40 2.06 10.23 26.48
N LEU A 41 1.29 11.31 26.67
CA LEU A 41 -0.17 11.25 26.69
C LEU A 41 -0.72 10.86 25.31
N LEU A 42 -0.16 11.43 24.24
CA LEU A 42 -0.60 11.12 22.87
C LEU A 42 -0.31 9.67 22.49
N GLU A 43 0.86 9.14 22.87
CA GLU A 43 1.20 7.72 22.72
C GLU A 43 0.22 6.83 23.51
N GLN A 44 -0.16 7.21 24.74
CA GLN A 44 -1.13 6.46 25.54
C GLN A 44 -2.52 6.46 24.90
N TYR A 45 -3.02 7.61 24.47
CA TYR A 45 -4.34 7.72 23.83
C TYR A 45 -4.39 6.90 22.54
N THR A 46 -3.37 7.03 21.69
CA THR A 46 -3.34 6.31 20.41
C THR A 46 -3.16 4.80 20.59
N SER A 47 -2.32 4.38 21.54
CA SER A 47 -2.16 2.95 21.85
C SER A 47 -3.45 2.34 22.39
N HIS A 48 -4.25 3.06 23.20
CA HIS A 48 -5.54 2.57 23.68
C HIS A 48 -6.55 2.33 22.55
N MET A 49 -6.37 2.99 21.41
CA MET A 49 -7.21 2.85 20.23
C MET A 49 -6.64 1.87 19.19
N GLU A 50 -5.68 1.04 19.59
CA GLU A 50 -4.99 0.11 18.71
C GLU A 50 -4.34 0.82 17.51
N CYS A 51 -3.84 2.04 17.72
CA CYS A 51 -3.12 2.82 16.72
C CYS A 51 -1.62 2.91 17.05
N VAL A 52 -0.84 3.29 16.05
CA VAL A 52 0.57 3.65 16.16
C VAL A 52 0.80 5.05 15.64
N LEU A 53 1.72 5.76 16.29
CA LEU A 53 2.24 7.03 15.82
C LEU A 53 3.56 6.83 15.09
N PHE A 54 3.75 7.53 13.98
CA PHE A 54 5.07 7.62 13.36
C PHE A 54 5.30 8.98 12.72
N VAL A 55 6.55 9.41 12.79
CA VAL A 55 7.01 10.64 12.14
C VAL A 55 7.52 10.30 10.75
N ALA A 56 7.06 11.06 9.75
CA ALA A 56 7.62 11.07 8.40
C ALA A 56 7.80 12.52 7.95
N ALA A 57 9.04 12.90 7.63
CA ALA A 57 9.44 14.30 7.43
C ALA A 57 9.02 15.18 8.63
N ASN A 58 8.23 16.24 8.39
CA ASN A 58 7.75 17.17 9.42
C ASN A 58 6.28 16.93 9.79
N GLN A 59 5.85 15.68 9.74
CA GLN A 59 4.46 15.29 10.01
C GLN A 59 4.42 14.07 10.92
N LEU A 60 3.43 14.06 11.82
CA LEU A 60 3.10 12.92 12.66
C LEU A 60 1.86 12.24 12.10
N TYR A 61 1.92 10.93 11.88
CA TYR A 61 0.83 10.13 11.35
C TYR A 61 0.29 9.19 12.43
N MET A 62 -1.03 8.98 12.42
CA MET A 62 -1.69 7.95 13.21
C MET A 62 -2.24 6.86 12.29
N VAL A 63 -1.83 5.61 12.52
CA VAL A 63 -2.27 4.46 11.71
C VAL A 63 -2.82 3.34 12.58
N PRO A 64 -3.97 2.74 12.22
CA PRO A 64 -4.49 1.54 12.88
C PRO A 64 -3.50 0.37 12.79
N LYS A 65 -3.21 -0.29 13.92
CA LYS A 65 -2.41 -1.52 13.98
C LYS A 65 -3.23 -2.76 13.61
N THR A 66 -4.53 -2.73 13.90
CA THR A 66 -5.42 -3.89 13.80
C THR A 66 -6.76 -3.51 13.18
N THR A 67 -7.50 -4.52 12.73
CA THR A 67 -8.87 -4.35 12.20
C THR A 67 -9.89 -4.02 13.28
N THR A 68 -9.53 -4.16 14.57
CA THR A 68 -10.40 -3.83 15.71
C THR A 68 -10.32 -2.37 16.13
N SER A 69 -9.32 -1.63 15.64
CA SER A 69 -9.24 -0.19 15.87
C SER A 69 -10.49 0.50 15.29
N PRO A 70 -11.09 1.47 15.98
CA PRO A 70 -12.23 2.24 15.44
C PRO A 70 -11.83 3.12 14.26
N PHE A 71 -10.54 3.32 14.03
CA PHE A 71 -9.99 4.04 12.89
C PHE A 71 -9.71 3.10 11.69
N HIS A 72 -9.94 1.80 11.83
CA HIS A 72 -9.81 0.86 10.72
C HIS A 72 -10.87 1.13 9.64
N VAL A 73 -10.40 1.28 8.40
CA VAL A 73 -11.28 1.43 7.24
C VAL A 73 -11.56 0.05 6.66
N ASN A 74 -12.83 -0.37 6.73
CA ASN A 74 -13.22 -1.69 6.24
C ASN A 74 -13.32 -1.76 4.70
N ASN A 75 -13.28 -2.98 4.17
CA ASN A 75 -13.33 -3.27 2.74
C ASN A 75 -14.58 -2.72 2.04
N GLU A 76 -15.72 -2.69 2.74
CA GLU A 76 -16.97 -2.17 2.16
C GLU A 76 -16.88 -0.67 1.89
N TYR A 77 -16.34 0.09 2.85
CA TYR A 77 -16.12 1.52 2.68
C TYR A 77 -15.13 1.78 1.54
N LEU A 78 -13.99 1.07 1.52
CA LEU A 78 -12.98 1.27 0.47
C LEU A 78 -13.56 1.01 -0.91
N ARG A 79 -14.30 -0.09 -1.06
CA ARG A 79 -14.94 -0.47 -2.32
C ARG A 79 -15.97 0.56 -2.77
N LYS A 80 -16.86 1.02 -1.88
CA LYS A 80 -17.90 2.00 -2.23
C LYS A 80 -17.36 3.39 -2.51
N THR A 81 -16.29 3.79 -1.81
CA THR A 81 -15.71 5.13 -1.92
C THR A 81 -14.80 5.27 -3.13
N TYR A 82 -14.03 4.23 -3.45
CA TYR A 82 -12.92 4.34 -4.41
C TYR A 82 -13.12 3.55 -5.70
N LEU A 83 -13.93 2.50 -5.69
CA LEU A 83 -14.16 1.68 -6.89
C LEU A 83 -15.47 2.07 -7.59
N LYS A 84 -15.62 1.59 -8.83
CA LYS A 84 -16.83 1.80 -9.63
C LYS A 84 -18.07 1.23 -8.92
N SER A 85 -19.23 1.81 -9.21
CA SER A 85 -20.51 1.26 -8.73
C SER A 85 -20.65 -0.21 -9.16
N GLY A 86 -21.07 -1.07 -8.24
CA GLY A 86 -21.16 -2.51 -8.46
C GLY A 86 -19.84 -3.28 -8.35
N ALA A 87 -18.74 -2.64 -7.93
CA ALA A 87 -17.48 -3.34 -7.67
C ALA A 87 -17.65 -4.45 -6.61
N THR A 88 -16.90 -5.53 -6.81
CA THR A 88 -16.83 -6.72 -5.97
C THR A 88 -15.64 -6.66 -5.02
N ASN A 89 -15.57 -7.57 -4.04
CA ASN A 89 -14.36 -7.70 -3.21
C ASN A 89 -13.15 -8.10 -4.04
N SER A 90 -13.35 -8.84 -5.12
CA SER A 90 -12.29 -9.23 -6.03
C SER A 90 -11.67 -8.01 -6.73
N ASP A 91 -12.46 -6.99 -7.09
CA ASP A 91 -11.93 -5.72 -7.63
C ASP A 91 -11.06 -4.97 -6.59
N LEU A 92 -11.46 -5.04 -5.31
CA LEU A 92 -10.70 -4.46 -4.21
C LEU A 92 -9.39 -5.19 -3.97
N TYR A 93 -9.40 -6.53 -3.95
CA TYR A 93 -8.19 -7.32 -3.80
C TYR A 93 -7.22 -7.15 -4.97
N LEU A 94 -7.75 -7.02 -6.20
CA LEU A 94 -6.93 -6.65 -7.36
C LEU A 94 -6.31 -5.26 -7.19
N SER A 95 -7.03 -4.31 -6.57
CA SER A 95 -6.49 -2.97 -6.27
C SER A 95 -5.37 -3.02 -5.23
N TYR A 96 -5.50 -3.88 -4.21
CA TYR A 96 -4.42 -4.13 -3.25
C TYR A 96 -3.21 -4.77 -3.91
N PHE A 97 -3.42 -5.78 -4.75
CA PHE A 97 -2.36 -6.42 -5.52
C PHE A 97 -1.62 -5.39 -6.40
N ALA A 98 -2.35 -4.60 -7.18
CA ALA A 98 -1.77 -3.53 -8.00
C ALA A 98 -0.96 -2.54 -7.17
N THR A 99 -1.44 -2.18 -5.97
CA THR A 99 -0.72 -1.30 -5.03
C THR A 99 0.59 -1.94 -4.55
N ILE A 100 0.59 -3.23 -4.24
CA ILE A 100 1.82 -3.90 -3.80
C ILE A 100 2.82 -4.02 -4.95
N VAL A 101 2.36 -4.34 -6.18
CA VAL A 101 3.21 -4.34 -7.37
C VAL A 101 3.82 -2.95 -7.60
N LEU A 102 3.04 -1.88 -7.45
CA LEU A 102 3.54 -0.51 -7.53
C LEU A 102 4.68 -0.28 -6.55
N LEU A 103 4.48 -0.62 -5.27
CA LEU A 103 5.51 -0.46 -4.25
C LEU A 103 6.75 -1.28 -4.63
N GLY A 104 6.57 -2.53 -5.08
CA GLY A 104 7.65 -3.41 -5.51
C GLY A 104 8.53 -2.80 -6.61
N GLU A 105 7.96 -2.09 -7.58
CA GLU A 105 8.74 -1.42 -8.64
C GLU A 105 9.68 -0.32 -8.09
N PHE A 106 9.35 0.29 -6.96
CA PHE A 106 10.23 1.26 -6.30
C PHE A 106 11.33 0.60 -5.47
N TYR A 107 11.22 -0.67 -5.11
CA TYR A 107 12.19 -1.36 -4.24
C TYR A 107 12.63 -2.69 -4.87
N ASN A 108 13.87 -2.78 -5.35
CA ASN A 108 14.40 -3.97 -6.03
C ASN A 108 14.71 -5.19 -5.12
N SER A 109 14.56 -5.07 -3.80
CA SER A 109 14.71 -6.20 -2.86
C SER A 109 14.18 -5.82 -1.48
N TYR A 110 13.91 -6.81 -0.63
CA TYR A 110 13.58 -6.63 0.80
C TYR A 110 14.74 -6.02 1.64
N LEU A 111 15.94 -5.90 1.08
CA LEU A 111 17.10 -5.26 1.72
C LEU A 111 17.21 -3.76 1.37
N THR A 112 16.43 -3.29 0.41
CA THR A 112 16.58 -1.96 -0.16
C THR A 112 15.81 -0.94 0.66
N LYS A 113 16.51 -0.20 1.52
CA LYS A 113 15.86 0.77 2.41
C LYS A 113 15.33 2.00 1.69
N GLU A 114 15.91 2.38 0.56
CA GLU A 114 15.53 3.56 -0.20
C GLU A 114 14.97 3.16 -1.58
N PRO A 115 14.02 3.90 -2.15
CA PRO A 115 13.54 3.66 -3.49
C PRO A 115 14.69 3.67 -4.52
N THR A 116 14.70 2.72 -5.45
CA THR A 116 15.71 2.62 -6.51
C THR A 116 15.41 3.49 -7.72
N ILE A 117 14.15 3.91 -7.87
CA ILE A 117 13.68 4.85 -8.88
C ILE A 117 12.90 5.96 -8.20
N HIS A 118 12.81 7.11 -8.86
CA HIS A 118 12.09 8.28 -8.33
C HIS A 118 10.64 8.37 -8.82
N TYR A 119 10.36 7.82 -10.00
CA TYR A 119 9.05 7.87 -10.63
C TYR A 119 8.78 6.61 -11.45
N LEU A 120 7.50 6.30 -11.63
CA LEU A 120 7.02 5.17 -12.42
C LEU A 120 5.87 5.63 -13.33
N SER A 121 5.93 5.29 -14.61
CA SER A 121 4.83 5.55 -15.53
C SER A 121 3.67 4.57 -15.31
N LEU A 122 2.44 5.01 -15.58
CA LEU A 122 1.26 4.16 -15.49
C LEU A 122 1.34 2.96 -16.45
N SER A 123 1.93 3.16 -17.63
CA SER A 123 2.16 2.08 -18.60
C SER A 123 3.10 1.02 -18.03
N ARG A 124 4.24 1.42 -17.45
CA ARG A 124 5.15 0.49 -16.78
C ARG A 124 4.47 -0.22 -15.62
N TRP A 125 3.62 0.47 -14.86
CA TRP A 125 2.86 -0.15 -13.78
C TRP A 125 1.90 -1.25 -14.29
N VAL A 126 1.20 -1.02 -15.41
CA VAL A 126 0.38 -2.06 -16.06
C VAL A 126 1.25 -3.24 -16.50
N GLU A 127 2.39 -2.98 -17.14
CA GLU A 127 3.34 -4.02 -17.57
C GLU A 127 3.87 -4.84 -16.40
N ALA A 128 4.22 -4.20 -15.28
CA ALA A 128 4.68 -4.89 -14.08
C ALA A 128 3.59 -5.82 -13.51
N ILE A 129 2.33 -5.40 -13.54
CA ILE A 129 1.21 -6.27 -13.12
C ILE A 129 1.08 -7.45 -14.08
N ASP A 130 1.20 -7.23 -15.39
CA ASP A 130 1.16 -8.28 -16.40
C ASP A 130 2.25 -9.33 -16.16
N GLU A 131 3.49 -8.88 -15.95
CA GLU A 131 4.64 -9.74 -15.61
C GLU A 131 4.33 -10.59 -14.36
N ARG A 132 3.77 -10.00 -13.29
CA ARG A 132 3.41 -10.78 -12.09
C ARG A 132 2.28 -11.77 -12.35
N MET A 133 1.29 -11.39 -13.15
CA MET A 133 0.17 -12.27 -13.50
C MET A 133 0.66 -13.48 -14.31
N GLU A 134 1.60 -13.29 -15.23
CA GLU A 134 2.21 -14.38 -16.00
C GLU A 134 2.88 -15.40 -15.08
N VAL A 135 3.62 -14.96 -14.06
CA VAL A 135 4.27 -15.87 -13.11
C VAL A 135 3.24 -16.57 -12.22
N LEU A 136 2.21 -15.86 -11.76
CA LEU A 136 1.13 -16.46 -10.96
C LEU A 136 0.40 -17.57 -11.71
N VAL A 137 0.11 -17.37 -13.00
CA VAL A 137 -0.57 -18.36 -13.86
C VAL A 137 0.26 -19.62 -14.08
N GLN A 138 1.59 -19.54 -13.99
CA GLN A 138 2.46 -20.73 -14.10
C GLN A 138 2.38 -21.66 -12.88
N HIS A 139 1.78 -21.21 -11.77
CA HIS A 139 1.64 -22.03 -10.57
C HIS A 139 0.44 -22.99 -10.68
N PRO A 140 0.56 -24.25 -10.21
CA PRO A 140 -0.58 -25.15 -10.13
C PRO A 140 -1.70 -24.57 -9.27
N GLU A 141 -2.95 -24.76 -9.69
CA GLU A 141 -4.13 -24.25 -8.98
C GLU A 141 -4.16 -24.67 -7.50
N ASP A 142 -3.78 -25.92 -7.21
CA ASP A 142 -3.72 -26.43 -5.82
C ASP A 142 -2.68 -25.68 -4.98
N ARG A 143 -1.57 -25.24 -5.58
CA ARG A 143 -0.56 -24.43 -4.90
C ARG A 143 -1.07 -23.01 -4.66
N LEU A 144 -1.78 -22.43 -5.62
CA LEU A 144 -2.44 -21.13 -5.43
C LEU A 144 -3.47 -21.22 -4.30
N LYS A 145 -4.34 -22.22 -4.28
CA LYS A 145 -5.32 -22.44 -3.19
C LYS A 145 -4.68 -22.64 -1.83
N GLU A 146 -3.54 -23.31 -1.76
CA GLU A 146 -2.79 -23.43 -0.51
C GLU A 146 -2.27 -22.07 -0.04
N LEU A 147 -1.72 -21.26 -0.96
CA LEU A 147 -1.33 -19.88 -0.68
C LEU A 147 -2.52 -18.99 -0.30
N GLU A 148 -3.73 -19.21 -0.84
CA GLU A 148 -4.96 -18.51 -0.43
C GLU A 148 -5.42 -18.87 1.01
N ARG A 149 -5.01 -20.03 1.52
CA ARG A 149 -5.31 -20.42 2.91
C ARG A 149 -4.31 -19.83 3.88
N GLN A 150 -3.06 -19.71 3.45
CA GLN A 150 -1.96 -19.14 4.22
C GLN A 150 -2.03 -17.61 4.23
N HIS A 151 -2.48 -17.01 3.13
CA HIS A 151 -2.57 -15.56 2.96
C HIS A 151 -4.02 -15.16 2.67
N ALA A 152 -4.48 -14.02 3.19
CA ALA A 152 -5.85 -13.53 2.98
C ALA A 152 -6.15 -13.00 1.55
N TYR A 153 -5.45 -13.54 0.53
CA TYR A 153 -5.57 -13.17 -0.88
C TYR A 153 -6.20 -14.31 -1.66
N ASN A 154 -7.20 -14.00 -2.48
CA ASN A 154 -7.77 -14.95 -3.44
C ASN A 154 -7.05 -14.80 -4.79
N TRP A 155 -5.94 -15.52 -4.95
CA TRP A 155 -5.07 -15.45 -6.13
C TRP A 155 -5.81 -15.79 -7.41
N LEU A 156 -6.68 -16.81 -7.39
CA LEU A 156 -7.45 -17.21 -8.57
C LEU A 156 -8.38 -16.09 -9.01
N SER A 157 -9.05 -15.43 -8.07
CA SER A 157 -9.94 -14.32 -8.36
C SER A 157 -9.18 -13.07 -8.81
N ILE A 158 -7.96 -12.83 -8.32
CA ILE A 158 -7.09 -11.74 -8.80
C ILE A 158 -6.71 -11.96 -10.26
N ILE A 159 -6.26 -13.17 -10.61
CA ILE A 159 -5.89 -13.57 -11.99
C ILE A 159 -7.11 -13.45 -12.92
N GLU A 160 -8.24 -14.00 -12.52
CA GLU A 160 -9.49 -13.96 -13.31
C GLU A 160 -9.94 -12.51 -13.52
N ASN A 161 -9.93 -11.68 -12.46
CA ASN A 161 -10.33 -10.28 -12.57
C ASN A 161 -9.42 -9.49 -13.51
N TRP A 162 -8.11 -9.67 -13.42
CA TRP A 162 -7.18 -8.97 -14.31
C TRP A 162 -7.37 -9.39 -15.77
N THR A 163 -7.53 -10.70 -16.01
CA THR A 163 -7.77 -11.25 -17.36
C THR A 163 -9.10 -10.77 -17.95
N THR A 164 -10.14 -10.66 -17.13
CA THR A 164 -11.48 -10.23 -17.58
C THR A 164 -11.57 -8.73 -17.86
N LEU A 165 -10.67 -7.89 -17.33
CA LEU A 165 -10.58 -6.48 -17.73
C LEU A 165 -10.37 -6.34 -19.25
N ASP A 166 -9.72 -7.32 -19.88
CA ASP A 166 -9.51 -7.36 -21.33
C ASP A 166 -10.78 -7.66 -22.13
N ALA A 167 -11.76 -8.33 -21.51
CA ALA A 167 -12.99 -8.78 -22.16
C ALA A 167 -14.10 -7.70 -22.18
N ILE A 168 -14.02 -6.67 -21.32
CA ILE A 168 -15.11 -5.69 -21.09
C ILE A 168 -15.26 -4.66 -22.23
N LYS A 169 -14.48 -4.74 -23.31
CA LYS A 169 -14.74 -4.04 -24.58
C LYS A 169 -14.66 -4.96 -25.79
N GLU A 170 -15.65 -5.84 -25.92
CA GLU A 170 -15.92 -6.64 -27.13
C GLU A 170 -16.40 -5.80 -28.34
N SER A 171 -15.81 -4.62 -28.57
CA SER A 171 -15.91 -3.88 -29.83
C SER A 171 -14.56 -3.59 -30.49
N ALA A 172 -13.44 -4.03 -29.90
CA ALA A 172 -12.13 -3.93 -30.52
C ALA A 172 -11.31 -5.20 -30.28
N LYS A 173 -11.29 -6.13 -31.25
CA LYS A 173 -10.40 -7.30 -31.32
C LYS A 173 -8.93 -6.90 -31.55
N SER A 174 -8.43 -5.91 -30.82
CA SER A 174 -7.08 -5.36 -30.97
C SER A 174 -6.42 -5.17 -29.62
N GLN A 175 -5.13 -5.48 -29.52
CA GLN A 175 -4.28 -5.30 -28.33
C GLN A 175 -4.41 -3.90 -27.71
N LYS A 176 -4.64 -2.86 -28.53
CA LYS A 176 -4.88 -1.49 -28.08
C LYS A 176 -6.12 -1.32 -27.17
N GLY A 177 -7.14 -2.15 -27.33
CA GLY A 177 -8.36 -2.11 -26.52
C GLY A 177 -8.18 -2.67 -25.11
N GLN A 178 -7.34 -3.71 -24.98
CA GLN A 178 -6.99 -4.37 -23.73
C GLN A 178 -6.16 -3.46 -22.83
N THR A 179 -5.15 -2.80 -23.40
CA THR A 179 -4.33 -1.82 -22.68
C THR A 179 -5.19 -0.68 -22.12
N LEU A 180 -6.26 -0.27 -22.81
CA LEU A 180 -7.12 0.83 -22.38
C LEU A 180 -7.99 0.49 -21.15
N SER A 181 -8.47 -0.75 -21.01
CA SER A 181 -9.29 -1.15 -19.86
C SER A 181 -8.45 -1.37 -18.61
N ARG A 182 -7.29 -2.02 -18.73
CA ARG A 182 -6.29 -2.15 -17.66
C ARG A 182 -5.80 -0.79 -17.19
N LEU A 183 -5.45 0.11 -18.12
CA LEU A 183 -5.05 1.47 -17.78
C LEU A 183 -6.18 2.24 -17.07
N SER A 184 -7.44 2.06 -17.50
CA SER A 184 -8.59 2.66 -16.81
C SER A 184 -8.74 2.15 -15.37
N PHE A 185 -8.49 0.86 -15.12
CA PHE A 185 -8.48 0.32 -13.76
C PHE A 185 -7.34 0.92 -12.93
N ILE A 186 -6.13 1.00 -13.50
CA ILE A 186 -4.97 1.62 -12.84
C ILE A 186 -5.21 3.10 -12.54
N HIS A 187 -5.90 3.85 -13.39
CA HIS A 187 -6.32 5.20 -13.05
C HIS A 187 -7.25 5.25 -11.82
N THR A 188 -8.14 4.27 -11.64
CA THR A 188 -8.98 4.16 -10.44
C THR A 188 -8.13 3.89 -9.20
N VAL A 189 -7.19 2.95 -9.27
CA VAL A 189 -6.26 2.65 -8.17
C VAL A 189 -5.39 3.87 -7.85
N LYS A 190 -4.85 4.55 -8.87
CA LYS A 190 -4.07 5.79 -8.74
C LYS A 190 -4.85 6.85 -7.95
N LYS A 191 -6.12 7.10 -8.30
CA LYS A 191 -6.95 8.10 -7.60
C LYS A 191 -7.12 7.79 -6.12
N PHE A 192 -7.30 6.52 -5.78
CA PHE A 192 -7.33 6.05 -4.40
C PHE A 192 -6.00 6.36 -3.70
N LEU A 193 -4.88 5.94 -4.28
CA LEU A 193 -3.56 6.10 -3.68
C LEU A 193 -3.16 7.58 -3.53
N VAL A 194 -3.49 8.45 -4.48
CA VAL A 194 -3.28 9.90 -4.36
C VAL A 194 -4.13 10.47 -3.22
N LYS A 195 -5.40 10.09 -3.12
CA LYS A 195 -6.29 10.58 -2.06
C LYS A 195 -5.82 10.15 -0.66
N GLU A 196 -5.29 8.93 -0.52
CA GLU A 196 -4.71 8.43 0.73
C GLU A 196 -3.26 8.90 0.99
N LYS A 197 -2.75 9.79 0.13
CA LYS A 197 -1.38 10.32 0.18
C LYS A 197 -0.31 9.23 0.15
N VAL A 198 -0.57 8.15 -0.58
CA VAL A 198 0.38 7.06 -0.80
C VAL A 198 1.36 7.43 -1.91
N ILE A 199 0.86 8.08 -2.96
CA ILE A 199 1.65 8.54 -4.11
C ILE A 199 1.30 9.97 -4.48
N ASN A 200 2.23 10.66 -5.14
CA ASN A 200 1.98 11.92 -5.86
C ASN A 200 1.91 11.66 -7.36
N GLU A 201 1.13 12.48 -8.07
CA GLU A 201 1.15 12.54 -9.53
C GLU A 201 2.02 13.71 -9.98
N ILE A 202 3.02 13.43 -10.81
CA ILE A 202 4.07 14.41 -11.19
C ILE A 202 3.97 14.87 -12.67
N GLY A 203 2.90 14.45 -13.37
CA GLY A 203 2.65 14.74 -14.78
C GLY A 203 3.00 13.56 -15.70
N ASN A 204 2.68 13.67 -16.99
CA ASN A 204 2.98 12.65 -18.02
C ASN A 204 2.56 11.21 -17.69
N ASP A 205 1.47 11.03 -16.93
CA ASP A 205 1.06 9.73 -16.40
C ASP A 205 2.19 9.03 -15.62
N GLU A 206 2.92 9.80 -14.81
CA GLU A 206 3.93 9.31 -13.87
C GLU A 206 3.53 9.58 -12.42
N VAL A 207 3.97 8.69 -11.54
CA VAL A 207 3.74 8.76 -10.09
C VAL A 207 5.03 8.57 -9.32
N GLU A 208 5.10 9.13 -8.12
CA GLU A 208 6.19 8.94 -7.16
C GLU A 208 5.63 8.57 -5.78
N LEU A 209 6.44 7.90 -4.95
CA LEU A 209 6.06 7.62 -3.55
C LEU A 209 6.14 8.88 -2.69
N THR A 210 5.16 9.06 -1.80
CA THR A 210 5.25 10.10 -0.77
C THR A 210 6.24 9.70 0.33
N GLU A 211 6.75 10.69 1.09
CA GLU A 211 7.59 10.43 2.27
C GLU A 211 6.88 9.57 3.32
N LYS A 212 5.56 9.75 3.48
CA LYS A 212 4.70 8.89 4.30
C LYS A 212 4.86 7.43 3.90
N THR A 213 4.74 7.14 2.61
CA THR A 213 4.83 5.76 2.09
C THR A 213 6.22 5.19 2.23
N LYS A 214 7.27 5.97 1.91
CA LYS A 214 8.65 5.53 2.09
C LYS A 214 8.92 5.12 3.54
N MET A 215 8.48 5.94 4.50
CA MET A 215 8.60 5.64 5.93
C MET A 215 7.80 4.40 6.35
N ILE A 216 6.57 4.24 5.86
CA ILE A 216 5.75 3.05 6.14
C ILE A 216 6.44 1.79 5.58
N VAL A 217 6.94 1.83 4.35
CA VAL A 217 7.64 0.70 3.73
C VAL A 217 8.87 0.34 4.55
N GLN A 218 9.74 1.31 4.85
CA GLN A 218 10.93 1.10 5.66
C GLN A 218 10.65 0.50 7.04
N ARG A 219 9.61 0.98 7.74
CA ARG A 219 9.33 0.56 9.13
C ARG A 219 8.55 -0.74 9.23
N TYR A 220 7.57 -0.94 8.34
CA TYR A 220 6.61 -2.03 8.47
C TYR A 220 6.81 -3.12 7.43
N PHE A 221 7.09 -2.78 6.18
CA PHE A 221 7.24 -3.77 5.11
C PHE A 221 8.62 -4.43 5.09
N MET A 222 9.67 -3.71 5.49
CA MET A 222 11.06 -4.21 5.49
C MET A 222 11.51 -4.82 6.82
N ASN A 223 10.64 -4.81 7.83
CA ASN A 223 10.91 -5.44 9.10
C ASN A 223 10.58 -6.95 9.01
N LEU A 224 11.63 -7.77 9.09
CA LEU A 224 11.61 -9.24 8.94
C LEU A 224 10.59 -9.95 9.84
N GLU A 225 10.17 -9.32 10.96
CA GLU A 225 9.21 -9.93 11.89
C GLU A 225 7.74 -9.76 11.46
N HIS A 226 7.40 -8.87 10.52
CA HIS A 226 5.99 -8.51 10.25
C HIS A 226 5.46 -8.79 8.83
N ASN A 227 6.29 -8.80 7.78
CA ASN A 227 5.76 -8.72 6.40
C ASN A 227 6.44 -9.64 5.36
N ASN A 228 7.22 -10.63 5.80
CA ASN A 228 8.01 -11.43 4.88
C ASN A 228 7.17 -12.17 3.84
N GLU A 229 6.04 -12.79 4.18
CA GLU A 229 5.51 -13.82 3.26
C GLU A 229 4.91 -13.29 1.96
N ILE A 230 4.15 -12.19 1.96
CA ILE A 230 3.50 -11.69 0.73
C ILE A 230 4.48 -10.93 -0.16
N LEU A 231 5.32 -10.07 0.42
CA LEU A 231 6.34 -9.37 -0.37
C LEU A 231 7.41 -10.34 -0.85
N GLN A 232 7.88 -11.26 0.00
CA GLN A 232 8.83 -12.28 -0.43
C GLN A 232 8.20 -13.20 -1.46
N PHE A 233 6.93 -13.60 -1.33
CA PHE A 233 6.24 -14.32 -2.39
C PHE A 233 6.25 -13.50 -3.69
N LEU A 234 5.91 -12.22 -3.65
CA LEU A 234 5.96 -11.37 -4.83
C LEU A 234 7.38 -11.25 -5.40
N TYR A 235 8.41 -11.01 -4.59
CA TYR A 235 9.81 -10.93 -5.05
C TYR A 235 10.36 -12.29 -5.53
N ASP A 236 9.96 -13.41 -4.92
CA ASP A 236 10.34 -14.76 -5.33
C ASP A 236 9.67 -15.18 -6.66
N LEU A 237 8.64 -14.45 -7.10
CA LEU A 237 8.07 -14.57 -8.45
C LEU A 237 8.94 -13.88 -9.52
N GLU A 238 9.96 -13.10 -9.17
CA GLU A 238 10.88 -12.57 -10.19
C GLU A 238 11.66 -13.73 -10.82
N PRO A 239 11.71 -13.82 -12.16
CA PRO A 239 12.65 -14.71 -12.82
C PRO A 239 14.05 -14.37 -12.27
N LYS A 240 14.75 -15.37 -11.73
CA LYS A 240 16.16 -15.23 -11.36
C LYS A 240 17.01 -15.04 -12.62
N GLU A 241 16.93 -13.88 -13.26
CA GLU A 241 17.95 -13.47 -14.22
C GLU A 241 19.20 -13.10 -13.43
N GLY A 242 20.15 -14.04 -13.36
CA GLY A 242 21.45 -13.79 -12.74
C GLY A 242 21.94 -14.80 -11.71
N ALA A 243 21.48 -16.06 -11.75
CA ALA A 243 22.35 -17.13 -11.28
C ALA A 243 23.51 -17.28 -12.27
N PHE A 244 24.53 -16.42 -12.14
CA PHE A 244 25.83 -16.68 -12.75
C PHE A 244 26.28 -18.04 -12.22
N ASN A 245 26.30 -19.03 -13.11
CA ASN A 245 27.03 -20.27 -12.94
C ASN A 245 28.49 -19.90 -12.67
N ALA A 246 28.86 -19.81 -11.40
CA ALA A 246 30.25 -19.89 -10.97
C ALA A 246 30.64 -21.37 -10.84
N ASP A 247 30.38 -22.13 -11.90
CA ASP A 247 30.89 -23.47 -12.16
C ASP A 247 31.08 -23.53 -13.66
N TYR A 248 32.20 -22.97 -14.13
CA TYR A 248 33.03 -23.43 -15.24
C TYR A 248 34.05 -22.33 -15.58
N ILE A 249 35.32 -22.69 -15.38
CA ILE A 249 36.59 -22.02 -15.74
C ILE A 249 37.20 -21.13 -14.66
#